data_AF-A0A4D4JJD8-F1
#
_entry.id   AF-A0A4D4JJD8-F1
#
_cell.length_a   1.000
_cell.length_b   1.000
_cell.length_c   1.000
_cell.angle_alpha   90.00
_cell.angle_beta   90.00
_cell.angle_gamma   90.00
#
_symmetry.space_group_name_H-M   'P 1'
#
loop_
_entity.id
_entity.type
_entity.pdbx_description
1 polymer ?
#
loop_
_entity_poly.entity_id
_entity_poly.type
_entity_poly.pdbx_seq_one_letter_code
_entity_poly.pdbx_strand_id
1 'polypeptide(L)'
;MLENSLTDGVLYRYRHTNTGGGRTEAMLAILKTFWTAVSTVFADAWALPPRKSRLTHGVGIISLGFIMDAIADARLDDHDEIDLEHFVKELSTLDEVCRWTSGTWEFPDGNQRKWNDVQNTPRDIQLITNYLLGEYRAGPGGRGPRQLRLG
;
A
#
# COMPACT_ATOMS: atom_id res chain seq x y z
N MET A 1 0.47 4.97 10.09
CA MET A 1 0.22 3.80 9.20
C MET A 1 -0.89 2.94 9.78
N LEU A 2 -0.64 2.08 10.78
CA LEU A 2 -1.68 1.23 11.36
C LEU A 2 -2.81 2.05 11.99
N GLU A 3 -2.50 3.17 12.64
CA GLU A 3 -3.49 4.09 13.21
C GLU A 3 -4.47 4.64 12.16
N ASN A 4 -3.99 4.88 10.94
CA ASN A 4 -4.85 5.33 9.84
C ASN A 4 -5.80 4.19 9.45
N SER A 5 -5.24 3.01 9.15
CA SER A 5 -6.06 1.84 8.79
C SER A 5 -7.05 1.42 9.88
N LEU A 6 -6.71 1.60 11.15
CA LEU A 6 -7.58 1.35 12.31
C LEU A 6 -8.70 2.39 12.51
N THR A 7 -8.60 3.54 11.84
CA THR A 7 -9.57 4.64 11.89
C THR A 7 -10.50 4.60 10.69
N ASP A 8 -9.97 4.42 9.49
CA ASP A 8 -10.74 4.52 8.24
C ASP A 8 -10.31 3.54 7.12
N GLY A 9 -9.35 2.64 7.36
CA GLY A 9 -8.88 1.67 6.37
C GLY A 9 -9.32 0.22 6.65
N VAL A 10 -8.57 -0.75 6.12
CA VAL A 10 -8.97 -2.16 6.16
C VAL A 10 -9.06 -2.70 7.59
N LEU A 11 -8.17 -2.26 8.50
CA LEU A 11 -8.16 -2.73 9.87
C LEU A 11 -9.39 -2.26 10.67
N TYR A 12 -10.02 -1.14 10.30
CA TYR A 12 -11.25 -0.65 10.92
C TYR A 12 -12.38 -1.69 10.85
N ARG A 13 -12.45 -2.48 9.77
CA ARG A 13 -13.49 -3.52 9.58
C ARG A 13 -13.41 -4.62 10.64
N TYR A 14 -12.21 -4.94 11.08
CA TYR A 14 -11.96 -5.94 12.11
C TYR A 14 -12.14 -5.38 13.54
N ARG A 15 -12.37 -4.07 13.69
CA ARG A 15 -12.52 -3.40 15.00
C ARG A 15 -13.89 -3.61 15.63
N HIS A 16 -14.95 -3.70 14.83
CA HIS A 16 -16.35 -3.67 15.31
C HIS A 16 -17.09 -5.01 15.24
N THR A 17 -16.45 -6.09 14.80
CA THR A 17 -17.07 -7.43 14.78
C THR A 17 -17.20 -7.98 16.21
N ASN A 18 -18.42 -8.40 16.56
CA ASN A 18 -18.87 -8.60 17.94
C ASN A 18 -18.43 -9.95 18.57
N THR A 19 -17.23 -10.43 18.26
CA THR A 19 -16.73 -11.74 18.72
C THR A 19 -15.33 -11.59 19.33
N GLY A 20 -15.19 -12.02 20.58
CA GLY A 20 -13.96 -11.89 21.37
C GLY A 20 -12.77 -12.66 20.77
N GLY A 21 -11.55 -12.21 21.08
CA GLY A 21 -10.28 -12.87 20.76
C GLY A 21 -9.83 -12.83 19.29
N GLY A 22 -10.74 -13.01 18.33
CA GLY A 22 -10.41 -13.16 16.90
C GLY A 22 -10.04 -11.87 16.14
N ARG A 23 -10.21 -10.70 16.75
CA ARG A 23 -9.99 -9.39 16.10
C ARG A 23 -8.53 -9.14 15.76
N THR A 24 -7.67 -9.31 16.76
CA THR A 24 -6.22 -9.06 16.61
C THR A 24 -5.59 -10.10 15.68
N GLU A 25 -6.03 -11.36 15.75
CA GLU A 25 -5.53 -12.40 14.86
C GLU A 25 -5.89 -12.13 13.39
N ALA A 26 -7.11 -11.70 13.09
CA ALA A 26 -7.50 -11.33 11.72
C ALA A 26 -6.72 -10.09 11.22
N MET A 27 -6.54 -9.08 12.06
CA MET A 27 -5.69 -7.92 11.74
C MET A 27 -4.22 -8.33 11.50
N LEU A 28 -3.68 -9.23 12.31
CA LEU A 28 -2.33 -9.75 12.14
C LEU A 28 -2.22 -10.62 10.89
N ALA A 29 -3.25 -11.40 10.56
CA ALA A 29 -3.27 -12.23 9.36
C ALA A 29 -3.14 -11.36 8.11
N ILE A 30 -4.01 -10.35 7.94
CA ILE A 30 -3.91 -9.47 6.77
C ILE A 30 -2.58 -8.70 6.72
N LEU A 31 -2.09 -8.21 7.87
CA LEU A 31 -0.79 -7.53 7.92
C LEU A 31 0.36 -8.46 7.52
N LYS A 32 0.40 -9.69 8.06
CA LYS A 32 1.42 -10.68 7.72
C LYS A 32 1.37 -11.04 6.24
N THR A 33 0.17 -11.28 5.70
CA THR A 33 -0.01 -11.59 4.28
C THR A 33 0.47 -10.43 3.40
N PHE A 34 0.07 -9.21 3.70
CA PHE A 34 0.48 -8.02 2.96
C PHE A 34 1.99 -7.80 2.99
N TRP A 35 2.62 -7.82 4.18
CA TRP A 35 4.07 -7.60 4.28
C TRP A 35 4.88 -8.76 3.70
N THR A 36 4.34 -9.97 3.71
CA THR A 36 4.93 -11.10 2.97
C THR A 36 4.91 -10.78 1.47
N ALA A 37 3.78 -10.34 0.92
CA ALA A 37 3.68 -9.96 -0.49
C ALA A 37 4.64 -8.83 -0.86
N VAL A 38 4.75 -7.78 -0.02
CA VAL A 38 5.73 -6.68 -0.21
C VAL A 38 7.15 -7.23 -0.26
N SER A 39 7.52 -8.11 0.66
CA SER A 39 8.87 -8.71 0.68
C SER A 39 9.14 -9.62 -0.51
N THR A 40 8.09 -10.22 -1.09
CA THR A 40 8.18 -11.05 -2.30
C THR A 40 8.34 -10.20 -3.56
N VAL A 41 7.49 -9.17 -3.74
CA VAL A 41 7.49 -8.31 -4.94
C VAL A 41 8.74 -7.42 -4.98
N PHE A 42 9.08 -6.80 -3.86
CA PHE A 42 10.19 -5.86 -3.77
C PHE A 42 11.42 -6.48 -3.09
N ALA A 43 11.74 -7.74 -3.38
CA ALA A 43 12.74 -8.54 -2.67
C ALA A 43 14.10 -7.83 -2.55
N ASP A 44 14.61 -7.25 -3.64
CA ASP A 44 15.89 -6.55 -3.67
C ASP A 44 15.90 -5.30 -2.76
N ALA A 45 14.80 -4.54 -2.78
CA ALA A 45 14.65 -3.34 -1.96
C ALA A 45 14.38 -3.69 -0.48
N TRP A 46 13.74 -4.83 -0.20
CA TRP A 46 13.46 -5.32 1.14
C TRP A 46 14.70 -5.84 1.86
N ALA A 47 15.60 -6.50 1.12
CA ALA A 47 16.85 -7.06 1.66
C ALA A 47 17.87 -5.98 2.11
N LEU A 48 17.67 -4.72 1.70
CA LEU A 48 18.59 -3.63 1.98
C LEU A 48 18.23 -2.88 3.29
N PRO A 49 19.23 -2.36 4.02
CA PRO A 49 18.97 -1.54 5.19
C PRO A 49 18.27 -0.22 4.82
N PRO A 50 17.51 0.43 5.73
CA PRO A 50 16.74 1.66 5.43
C PRO A 50 17.54 2.86 4.90
N ARG A 51 18.87 2.85 5.05
CA ARG A 51 19.76 3.87 4.45
C ARG A 51 20.03 3.65 2.95
N LYS A 52 19.82 2.42 2.47
CA LYS A 52 20.03 1.99 1.07
C LYS A 52 18.72 1.68 0.34
N SER A 53 17.59 1.70 1.05
CA SER A 53 16.26 1.47 0.49
C SER A 53 15.24 2.35 1.18
N ARG A 54 14.42 3.07 0.41
CA ARG A 54 13.28 3.83 0.93
C ARG A 54 12.04 2.99 1.16
N LEU A 55 12.01 1.74 0.68
CA LEU A 55 10.92 0.78 0.92
C LEU A 55 10.73 0.53 2.42
N THR A 56 11.82 0.17 3.11
CA THR A 56 11.82 -0.14 4.56
C THR A 56 12.08 1.08 5.44
N HIS A 57 12.18 2.26 4.84
CA HIS A 57 12.21 3.54 5.55
C HIS A 57 10.78 3.95 5.94
N GLY A 58 10.63 4.90 6.88
CA GLY A 58 9.31 5.34 7.36
C GLY A 58 8.37 5.78 6.23
N VAL A 59 8.90 6.45 5.20
CA VAL A 59 8.12 6.85 4.02
C VAL A 59 7.53 5.67 3.25
N GLY A 60 8.33 4.65 2.92
CA GLY A 60 7.85 3.48 2.17
C GLY A 60 6.88 2.65 3.00
N ILE A 61 7.17 2.41 4.28
CA ILE A 61 6.27 1.67 5.17
C ILE A 61 4.90 2.33 5.26
N ILE A 62 4.85 3.65 5.50
CA ILE A 62 3.59 4.38 5.62
C ILE A 62 2.83 4.38 4.29
N SER A 63 3.50 4.69 3.17
CA SER A 63 2.86 4.74 1.85
C SER A 63 2.31 3.39 1.41
N LEU A 64 3.04 2.29 1.63
CA LEU A 64 2.56 0.95 1.31
C LEU A 64 1.39 0.52 2.20
N GLY A 65 1.31 1.01 3.45
CA GLY A 65 0.13 0.78 4.29
C GLY A 65 -1.15 1.35 3.68
N PHE A 66 -1.09 2.50 3.00
CA PHE A 66 -2.25 3.02 2.26
C PHE A 66 -2.55 2.22 0.98
N ILE A 67 -1.54 1.61 0.36
CA ILE A 67 -1.75 0.69 -0.77
C ILE A 67 -2.45 -0.58 -0.30
N MET A 68 -2.12 -1.12 0.87
CA MET A 68 -2.84 -2.23 1.48
C MET A 68 -4.34 -1.91 1.62
N ASP A 69 -4.66 -0.72 2.17
CA ASP A 69 -6.04 -0.28 2.33
C ASP A 69 -6.74 -0.16 0.96
N ALA A 70 -6.09 0.43 -0.04
CA ALA A 70 -6.65 0.57 -1.39
C ALA A 70 -6.94 -0.77 -2.08
N ILE A 71 -6.02 -1.74 -1.97
CA ILE A 71 -6.22 -3.10 -2.50
C ILE A 71 -7.41 -3.76 -1.80
N ALA A 72 -7.50 -3.62 -0.48
CA ALA A 72 -8.57 -4.25 0.28
C ALA A 72 -9.95 -3.57 0.13
N ASP A 73 -9.97 -2.27 -0.17
CA ASP A 73 -11.18 -1.54 -0.53
C ASP A 73 -11.74 -1.97 -1.89
N ALA A 74 -10.88 -2.26 -2.86
CA ALA A 74 -11.31 -2.71 -4.20
C ALA A 74 -12.08 -4.05 -4.21
N ARG A 75 -12.02 -4.80 -3.09
CA ARG A 75 -12.66 -6.10 -2.88
C ARG A 75 -13.83 -6.09 -1.89
N LEU A 76 -14.32 -4.92 -1.50
CA LEU A 76 -15.38 -4.76 -0.49
C LEU A 76 -16.63 -5.63 -0.69
N ASP A 77 -16.97 -6.01 -1.91
CA ASP A 77 -18.16 -6.81 -2.21
C ASP A 77 -17.93 -8.33 -2.10
N ASP A 78 -16.68 -8.80 -2.07
CA ASP A 78 -16.38 -10.22 -2.30
C ASP A 78 -16.43 -11.10 -1.04
N HIS A 79 -16.59 -10.54 0.17
CA HIS A 79 -16.64 -11.24 1.47
C HIS A 79 -15.45 -12.18 1.81
N ASP A 80 -14.58 -12.47 0.85
CA ASP A 80 -13.45 -13.37 0.97
C ASP A 80 -12.22 -12.66 1.55
N GLU A 81 -11.42 -13.42 2.30
CA GLU A 81 -10.11 -12.98 2.75
C GLU A 81 -9.16 -12.79 1.55
N ILE A 82 -8.34 -11.74 1.62
CA ILE A 82 -7.36 -11.46 0.56
C ILE A 82 -6.13 -12.33 0.81
N ASP A 83 -5.88 -13.25 -0.13
CA ASP A 83 -4.74 -14.14 -0.05
C ASP A 83 -3.43 -13.49 -0.53
N LEU A 84 -2.34 -14.23 -0.33
CA LEU A 84 -0.99 -13.78 -0.69
C LEU A 84 -0.84 -13.55 -2.20
N GLU A 85 -1.39 -14.44 -3.02
CA GLU A 85 -1.26 -14.37 -4.49
C GLU A 85 -1.94 -13.11 -5.03
N HIS A 86 -3.08 -12.75 -4.45
CA HIS A 86 -3.77 -11.51 -4.80
C HIS A 86 -2.94 -10.27 -4.45
N PHE A 87 -2.41 -10.18 -3.22
CA PHE A 87 -1.55 -9.05 -2.88
C PHE A 87 -0.29 -8.97 -3.74
N VAL A 88 0.34 -10.11 -4.05
CA VAL A 88 1.49 -10.15 -4.97
C VAL A 88 1.10 -9.61 -6.33
N LYS A 89 0.00 -10.09 -6.91
CA LYS A 89 -0.50 -9.64 -8.21
C LYS A 89 -0.73 -8.14 -8.25
N GLU A 90 -1.42 -7.60 -7.24
CA GLU A 90 -1.76 -6.18 -7.18
C GLU A 90 -0.51 -5.30 -6.98
N LEU A 91 0.40 -5.70 -6.09
CA LEU A 91 1.65 -4.98 -5.83
C LEU A 91 2.61 -5.03 -7.03
N SER A 92 2.63 -6.13 -7.79
CA SER A 92 3.44 -6.25 -9.01
C SER A 92 3.08 -5.20 -10.06
N THR A 93 1.86 -4.67 -10.05
CA THR A 93 1.47 -3.56 -10.96
C THR A 93 2.22 -2.26 -10.66
N LEU A 94 2.80 -2.13 -9.46
CA LEU A 94 3.53 -0.95 -8.99
C LEU A 94 5.05 -1.11 -9.10
N ASP A 95 5.58 -2.29 -9.42
CA ASP A 95 7.01 -2.56 -9.39
C ASP A 95 7.80 -1.65 -10.33
N GLU A 96 7.33 -1.53 -11.57
CA GLU A 96 8.01 -0.74 -12.61
C GLU A 96 8.03 0.77 -12.34
N VAL A 97 7.09 1.29 -11.53
CA VAL A 97 6.99 2.72 -11.18
C VAL A 97 7.72 3.06 -9.87
N CYS A 98 8.02 2.06 -9.05
CA CYS A 98 8.68 2.27 -7.77
C CYS A 98 10.17 2.60 -7.92
N ARG A 99 10.66 3.56 -7.13
CA ARG A 99 12.08 3.96 -7.10
C ARG A 99 12.61 3.90 -5.68
N TRP A 100 12.64 2.69 -5.12
CA TRP A 100 13.02 2.47 -3.72
C TRP A 100 14.52 2.53 -3.45
N THR A 101 15.35 2.15 -4.43
CA THR A 101 16.80 1.93 -4.27
C THR A 101 17.65 2.68 -5.29
N SER A 102 17.05 3.12 -6.40
CA SER A 102 17.74 3.80 -7.48
C SER A 102 16.77 4.64 -8.33
N GLY A 103 17.33 5.51 -9.16
CA GLY A 103 16.56 6.33 -10.10
C GLY A 103 15.90 7.54 -9.46
N THR A 104 14.87 8.04 -10.14
CA THR A 104 14.18 9.28 -9.83
C THR A 104 12.68 9.03 -9.88
N TRP A 105 11.97 9.44 -8.83
CA TRP A 105 10.52 9.54 -8.83
C TRP A 105 10.10 10.70 -9.72
N GLU A 106 9.22 10.43 -10.68
CA GLU A 106 8.67 11.41 -11.61
C GLU A 106 7.18 11.55 -11.31
N PHE A 107 6.79 12.74 -10.86
CA PHE A 107 5.42 13.02 -10.44
C PHE A 107 4.62 13.70 -11.57
N PRO A 108 3.28 13.54 -11.60
CA PRO A 108 2.43 14.11 -12.67
C PRO A 108 2.50 15.63 -12.82
N ASP A 109 2.88 16.36 -11.77
CA ASP A 109 3.06 17.81 -11.78
C ASP A 109 4.42 18.25 -12.38
N GLY A 110 5.21 17.30 -12.90
CA GLY A 110 6.54 17.52 -13.45
C GLY A 110 7.64 17.59 -12.38
N ASN A 111 7.30 17.44 -11.10
CA ASN A 111 8.28 17.41 -10.02
C ASN A 111 9.08 16.10 -10.08
N GLN A 112 10.37 16.19 -9.72
CA GLN A 112 11.26 15.04 -9.66
C GLN A 112 11.97 14.96 -8.31
N ARG A 113 12.18 13.73 -7.81
CA ARG A 113 12.95 13.46 -6.60
C ARG A 113 13.84 12.25 -6.84
N LYS A 114 15.15 12.35 -6.55
CA LYS A 114 15.99 11.14 -6.53
C LYS A 114 15.45 10.19 -5.46
N TRP A 115 15.61 8.90 -5.68
CA TRP A 115 15.11 7.88 -4.75
C TRP A 115 15.50 8.14 -3.28
N ASN A 116 16.71 8.65 -3.04
CA ASN A 116 17.26 8.91 -1.71
C ASN A 116 16.96 10.32 -1.16
N ASP A 117 16.45 11.24 -1.97
CA ASP A 117 16.05 12.58 -1.53
C ASP A 117 14.76 12.55 -0.72
N VAL A 118 13.93 11.52 -0.92
CA VAL A 118 12.69 11.29 -0.18
C VAL A 118 12.98 11.01 1.30
N GLN A 119 12.40 11.80 2.21
CA GLN A 119 12.58 11.70 3.65
C GLN A 119 11.29 11.23 4.37
N ASN A 120 11.41 10.91 5.66
CA ASN A 120 10.26 10.60 6.52
C ASN A 120 9.59 11.89 7.02
N THR A 121 9.17 12.75 6.09
CA THR A 121 8.45 14.00 6.38
C THR A 121 7.00 13.88 5.94
N PRO A 122 6.04 14.59 6.58
CA PRO A 122 4.65 14.55 6.16
C PRO A 122 4.44 14.87 4.68
N ARG A 123 5.21 15.83 4.15
CA ARG A 123 5.16 16.23 2.74
C ARG A 123 5.57 15.08 1.81
N ASP A 124 6.71 14.44 2.08
CA ASP A 124 7.21 13.36 1.22
C ASP A 124 6.37 12.10 1.35
N ILE A 125 5.88 11.79 2.55
CA ILE A 125 4.90 10.70 2.77
C ILE A 125 3.66 10.94 1.93
N GLN A 126 3.08 12.14 1.99
CA GLN A 126 1.88 12.46 1.21
C GLN A 126 2.16 12.38 -0.29
N LEU A 127 3.30 12.90 -0.75
CA LEU A 127 3.70 12.88 -2.15
C LEU A 127 3.83 11.45 -2.70
N ILE A 128 4.60 10.59 -2.03
CA ILE A 128 4.80 9.19 -2.45
C ILE A 128 3.51 8.39 -2.36
N THR A 129 2.74 8.59 -1.29
CA THR A 129 1.46 7.89 -1.10
C THR A 129 0.48 8.24 -2.22
N ASN A 130 0.32 9.53 -2.53
CA ASN A 130 -0.60 9.99 -3.58
C ASN A 130 -0.16 9.48 -4.95
N TYR A 131 1.15 9.49 -5.23
CA TYR A 131 1.70 8.94 -6.46
C TYR A 131 1.36 7.46 -6.62
N LEU A 132 1.70 6.63 -5.64
CA LEU A 132 1.45 5.18 -5.70
C LEU A 132 -0.05 4.86 -5.79
N LEU A 133 -0.90 5.59 -5.07
CA LEU A 133 -2.36 5.42 -5.17
C LEU A 133 -2.89 5.83 -6.56
N GLY A 134 -2.30 6.87 -7.16
CA GLY A 134 -2.62 7.28 -8.52
C GLY A 134 -2.27 6.21 -9.55
N GLU A 135 -1.03 5.71 -9.50
CA GLU A 135 -0.55 4.63 -10.36
C GLU A 135 -1.39 3.35 -10.16
N TYR A 136 -1.66 2.96 -8.92
CA TYR A 136 -2.48 1.79 -8.61
C TYR A 136 -3.89 1.89 -9.22
N ARG A 137 -4.53 3.06 -9.09
CA ARG A 137 -5.88 3.31 -9.61
C ARG A 137 -5.94 3.40 -11.14
N ALA A 138 -4.88 3.85 -11.77
CA ALA A 138 -4.77 3.92 -13.22
C ALA A 138 -4.42 2.56 -13.85
N GLY A 139 -3.74 1.70 -13.10
CA GLY A 139 -3.35 0.36 -13.52
C GLY A 139 -4.50 -0.65 -13.51
N PRO A 140 -4.24 -1.89 -13.97
CA PRO A 140 -5.25 -2.95 -14.06
C PRO A 140 -5.85 -3.39 -12.72
N GLY A 141 -5.14 -3.15 -11.61
CA GLY A 141 -5.61 -3.41 -10.24
C GLY A 141 -6.60 -2.37 -9.72
N GLY A 142 -6.52 -1.15 -10.24
CA GLY A 142 -7.42 -0.05 -9.96
C GLY A 142 -8.75 -0.20 -10.67
N ARG A 143 -9.74 -0.85 -10.04
CA ARG A 143 -11.13 -0.68 -10.47
C ARG A 143 -11.48 0.81 -10.29
N GLY A 144 -11.52 1.55 -11.40
CA GLY A 144 -11.80 2.99 -11.44
C GLY A 144 -13.09 3.40 -10.72
N PRO A 145 -13.30 4.71 -10.48
CA PRO A 145 -14.42 5.19 -9.66
C PRO A 145 -15.75 4.68 -10.21
N ARG A 146 -16.54 4.00 -9.34
CA ARG A 146 -17.94 3.69 -9.59
C ARG A 146 -18.67 4.99 -9.95
N GLN A 147 -18.98 5.19 -11.24
CA GLN A 147 -20.06 6.09 -11.60
C GLN A 147 -21.33 5.55 -10.93
N LEU A 148 -21.80 6.27 -9.91
CA LEU A 148 -23.14 6.11 -9.37
C LEU A 148 -24.12 6.26 -10.55
N ARG A 149 -24.67 5.14 -11.02
CA ARG A 149 -25.90 5.17 -11.80
C ARG A 149 -27.00 5.61 -10.85
N LEU A 150 -27.30 6.90 -10.88
CA LEU A 150 -28.56 7.44 -10.40
C LEU A 150 -29.66 6.83 -11.26
N GLY A 151 -30.48 5.97 -10.62
CA GLY A 151 -31.76 5.49 -11.09
C GLY A 151 -32.79 5.74 -10.02
#